data_AF-A0A759HAQ1-F1
#
_entry.id   AF-A0A759HAQ1-F1
#
_cell.length_a   1.000
_cell.length_b   1.000
_cell.length_c   1.000
_cell.angle_alpha   90.00
_cell.angle_beta   90.00
_cell.angle_gamma   90.00
#
_symmetry.space_group_name_H-M   'P 1'
#
loop_
_entity.id
_entity.type
_entity.pdbx_description
1 polymer ?
#
loop_
_entity_poly.entity_id
_entity_poly.type
_entity_poly.pdbx_seq_one_letter_code
_entity_poly.pdbx_strand_id
1 'polypeptide(L)' 'MRIFLVRHGQTTANISGVFYGSTELSLSPQGIAQSQRVAG' A
#
# COMPACT_ATOMS: atom_id res chain seq x y z
N MET A 1 16.22 -3.09 21.33
CA MET A 1 16.09 -2.82 19.88
C MET A 1 14.62 -2.94 19.49
N ARG A 2 14.09 -2.05 18.63
CA ARG A 2 12.69 -2.10 18.17
C ARG A 2 12.66 -2.07 16.64
N ILE A 3 11.88 -2.97 16.05
CA ILE A 3 11.67 -3.08 14.60
C ILE A 3 10.18 -2.83 14.35
N PHE A 4 9.88 -2.09 13.29
CA PHE A 4 8.52 -1.82 12.85
C PHE A 4 8.36 -2.29 11.40
N LEU A 5 7.27 -3.01 11.13
CA LEU A 5 6.94 -3.50 9.80
C LEU A 5 5.65 -2.81 9.35
N VAL A 6 5.68 -2.25 8.15
CA VAL A 6 4.54 -1.51 7.58
C VAL A 6 4.23 -2.13 6.22
N ARG A 7 2.97 -2.55 6.02
CA ARG A 7 2.48 -2.97 4.72
C ARG A 7 2.28 -1.74 3.82
N HIS A 8 2.54 -1.88 2.53
CA HIS A 8 2.27 -0.83 1.55
C HIS A 8 0.78 -0.40 1.55
N GLY A 9 0.52 0.82 1.06
CA GLY A 9 -0.84 1.35 0.92
C GLY A 9 -1.68 0.65 -0.15
N GLN A 10 -2.96 0.96 -0.20
CA GLN A 10 -3.93 0.39 -1.14
C GLN A 10 -3.56 0.66 -2.61
N THR A 11 -3.59 -0.37 -3.45
CA THR A 11 -3.52 -0.31 -4.92
C THR A 11 -4.88 -0.60 -5.55
N THR A 12 -5.02 -0.38 -6.87
CA THR A 12 -6.23 -0.73 -7.62
C THR A 12 -6.56 -2.22 -7.57
N ALA A 13 -5.54 -3.09 -7.58
CA ALA A 13 -5.70 -4.54 -7.46
C ALA A 13 -6.23 -4.96 -6.07
N ASN A 14 -5.89 -4.22 -5.01
CA ASN A 14 -6.49 -4.47 -3.68
C ASN A 14 -8.00 -4.20 -3.68
N ILE A 15 -8.45 -3.18 -4.42
CA ILE A 15 -9.86 -2.82 -4.53
C ILE A 15 -10.61 -3.83 -5.39
N SER A 16 -10.03 -4.25 -6.52
CA SER A 16 -10.66 -5.20 -7.44
C SER A 16 -10.59 -6.65 -6.98
N GLY A 17 -9.90 -6.94 -5.87
CA GLY A 17 -9.74 -8.29 -5.34
C GLY A 17 -8.86 -9.19 -6.22
N VAL A 18 -8.02 -8.60 -7.08
CA VAL A 18 -7.15 -9.35 -8.00
C VAL A 18 -5.74 -9.48 -7.41
N PHE A 19 -5.15 -10.66 -7.57
CA PHE A 19 -3.76 -10.89 -7.24
C PHE A 19 -2.85 -10.27 -8.32
N TYR A 20 -1.93 -9.37 -7.93
CA TYR A 20 -1.01 -8.72 -8.86
C TYR A 20 0.45 -9.20 -8.76
N GLY A 21 0.77 -10.07 -7.81
CA GLY A 21 2.10 -10.70 -7.70
C GLY A 21 3.27 -9.72 -7.81
N SER A 22 4.21 -10.02 -8.71
CA SER A 22 5.40 -9.22 -9.01
C SER A 22 5.19 -8.19 -10.11
N THR A 23 3.95 -7.85 -10.45
CA THR A 23 3.62 -6.81 -11.41
C THR A 23 3.67 -5.43 -10.76
N GLU A 24 4.18 -4.44 -11.49
CA GLU A 24 4.22 -3.05 -11.04
C GLU A 24 2.84 -2.40 -11.06
N LEU A 25 2.41 -1.87 -9.91
CA LEU A 25 1.19 -1.08 -9.76
C LEU A 25 1.43 0.10 -8.82
N SER A 26 0.92 1.26 -9.18
CA SER A 26 0.95 2.44 -8.32
C SER A 26 -0.05 2.35 -7.17
N LEU A 27 0.24 3.09 -6.09
CA LEU A 27 -0.74 3.33 -5.04
C LEU A 27 -1.94 4.10 -5.59
N SER A 28 -3.12 3.74 -5.09
CA SER A 28 -4.32 4.57 -5.27
C SER A 28 -4.19 5.88 -4.49
N PRO A 29 -5.03 6.90 -4.76
CA PRO A 29 -5.08 8.11 -3.94
C PRO A 29 -5.27 7.83 -2.44
N GLN A 30 -6.12 6.85 -2.10
CA GLN A 30 -6.28 6.39 -0.72
C GLN A 30 -5.01 5.74 -0.17
N GLY A 31 -4.30 4.96 -0.99
CA GLY A 31 -3.01 4.36 -0.64
C GLY A 31 -1.94 5.39 -0.33
N ILE A 32 -1.87 6.48 -1.11
CA ILE A 32 -0.96 7.61 -0.84
C ILE A 32 -1.32 8.26 0.50
N ALA A 33 -2.60 8.54 0.74
CA ALA A 33 -3.06 9.12 2.02
C ALA A 33 -2.79 8.19 3.22
N GLN A 34 -2.87 6.87 3.04
CA GLN A 34 -2.50 5.89 4.07
C GLN A 34 -1.01 5.99 4.40
N SER A 35 -0.14 6.04 3.40
CA SER A 35 1.31 6.18 3.59
C SER A 35 1.65 7.48 4.33
N GLN A 36 1.01 8.59 3.97
CA GLN A 36 1.20 9.88 4.65
C GLN A 36 0.80 9.83 6.13
N ARG A 37 -0.33 9.19 6.46
CA ARG A 37 -0.77 9.03 7.86
C ARG A 37 0.19 8.18 8.70
N VAL A 38 0.85 7.20 8.09
CA VAL A 38 1.84 6.35 8.80
C VAL A 38 3.19 7.05 8.93
N ALA A 39 3.54 7.95 8.00
CA ALA A 39 4.81 8.68 8.04
C ALA A 39 4.92 9.64 9.24
N GLY A 40 3.79 10.16 9.73
CA GLY A 40 3.74 11.14 10.83
C GLY A 40 3.77 12.57 10.34
#